data_AF-A0A9D7BH74-F1
#
_entry.id   AF-A0A9D7BH74-F1
#
_cell.length_a   1.000
_cell.length_b   1.000
_cell.length_c   1.000
_cell.angle_alpha   90.00
_cell.angle_beta   90.00
_cell.angle_gamma   90.00
#
_symmetry.space_group_name_H-M   'P 1'
#
loop_
_entity.id
_entity.type
_entity.pdbx_description
1 polymer ?
#
loop_
_entity_poly.entity_id
_entity_poly.type
_entity_poly.pdbx_seq_one_letter_code
_entity_poly.pdbx_strand_id
1 'polypeptide(L)'
;MEAQAFNKIYEDVSQSLVIYLTEDEQFYYSIGYSENFGAPELGFALRTIDKKTGEVVRFLYHTIPDSWMFHGRCKKVVHLGTKMYFVYKVFDTIYIYEYDKATYKLSVLDTIVHNDNPVFTWDIQHINNKMLVTYEYLDQNDSIQAKIFEIDQFGNKKHLILKQRRRQFN
;
A
#
# COMPACT_ATOMS: atom_id res chain seq x y z
N MET A 1 20.85 3.62 -22.83
CA MET A 1 20.75 4.76 -21.88
C MET A 1 19.73 4.48 -20.77
N GLU A 2 18.53 3.98 -21.06
CA GLU A 2 17.51 3.66 -20.03
C GLU A 2 17.97 2.65 -18.97
N ALA A 3 18.66 1.57 -19.38
CA ALA A 3 19.18 0.56 -18.44
C ALA A 3 20.24 1.10 -17.46
N GLN A 4 21.00 2.13 -17.83
CA GLN A 4 22.01 2.75 -16.94
C GLN A 4 21.37 3.70 -15.92
N ALA A 5 20.31 4.42 -16.30
CA ALA A 5 19.54 5.24 -15.37
C ALA A 5 18.82 4.35 -14.34
N PHE A 6 18.23 3.24 -14.80
CA PHE A 6 17.60 2.26 -13.92
C PHE A 6 18.58 1.64 -12.92
N ASN A 7 19.77 1.24 -13.37
CA ASN A 7 20.82 0.68 -12.50
C ASN A 7 21.35 1.70 -11.48
N LYS A 8 21.53 2.96 -11.87
CA LYS A 8 21.95 4.03 -10.95
C LYS A 8 20.88 4.33 -9.89
N ILE A 9 19.61 4.33 -10.29
CA ILE A 9 18.47 4.41 -9.35
C ILE A 9 18.50 3.23 -8.38
N TYR A 10 18.79 2.02 -8.86
CA TYR A 10 18.87 0.83 -8.00
C TYR A 10 20.04 0.91 -7.00
N GLU A 11 21.18 1.48 -7.40
CA GLU A 11 22.37 1.68 -6.57
C GLU A 11 22.18 2.80 -5.52
N ASP A 12 21.61 3.95 -5.87
CA ASP A 12 21.32 5.03 -4.90
C ASP A 12 20.20 4.64 -3.92
N VAL A 13 19.33 3.71 -4.32
CA VAL A 13 18.28 3.17 -3.45
C VAL A 13 18.80 1.97 -2.64
N SER A 14 20.05 1.53 -2.82
CA SER A 14 20.62 0.34 -2.13
C SER A 14 20.74 0.44 -0.60
N GLN A 15 20.54 1.62 0.00
CA GLN A 15 20.37 1.79 1.45
C GLN A 15 18.92 1.58 1.93
N SER A 16 18.03 1.18 1.02
CA SER A 16 16.61 0.95 1.25
C SER A 16 16.19 -0.36 0.59
N LEU A 17 15.46 -1.21 1.30
CA LEU A 17 14.84 -2.37 0.66
C LEU A 17 13.73 -1.84 -0.26
N VAL A 18 13.99 -1.72 -1.57
CA VAL A 18 12.96 -1.39 -2.57
C VAL A 18 12.02 -2.56 -2.69
N ILE A 19 10.74 -2.34 -2.41
CA ILE A 19 9.76 -3.43 -2.43
C ILE A 19 8.96 -3.37 -3.73
N TYR A 20 8.62 -2.16 -4.21
CA TYR A 20 7.85 -2.01 -5.46
C TYR A 20 8.26 -0.77 -6.25
N LEU A 21 8.23 -0.92 -7.57
CA LEU A 21 8.38 0.13 -8.56
C LEU A 21 7.11 0.20 -9.39
N THR A 22 6.55 1.38 -9.55
CA THR A 22 5.48 1.68 -10.50
C THR A 22 5.80 2.99 -11.22
N GLU A 23 5.01 3.35 -12.22
CA GLU A 23 5.29 4.53 -13.04
C GLU A 23 4.02 5.16 -13.60
N ASP A 24 4.15 6.40 -14.03
CA ASP A 24 3.22 7.06 -14.96
C ASP A 24 4.01 7.63 -16.16
N GLU A 25 3.41 8.54 -16.92
CA GLU A 25 4.05 9.14 -18.10
C GLU A 25 5.34 9.90 -17.77
N GLN A 26 5.45 10.51 -16.58
CA GLN A 26 6.52 11.44 -16.25
C GLN A 26 7.46 10.92 -15.16
N PHE A 27 6.98 10.04 -14.28
CA PHE A 27 7.70 9.65 -13.07
C PHE A 27 7.80 8.14 -12.88
N TYR A 28 8.92 7.70 -12.31
CA TYR A 28 9.00 6.44 -11.59
C TYR A 28 8.69 6.69 -10.11
N TYR A 29 7.96 5.76 -9.51
CA TYR A 29 7.66 5.75 -8.08
C TYR A 29 8.27 4.50 -7.47
N SER A 30 9.14 4.67 -6.49
CA SER A 30 9.66 3.56 -5.70
C SER A 30 9.15 3.67 -4.27
N ILE A 31 8.70 2.54 -3.73
CA ILE A 31 8.29 2.46 -2.33
C ILE A 31 9.01 1.30 -1.65
N GLY A 32 9.50 1.56 -0.45
CA GLY A 32 10.28 0.58 0.29
C GLY A 32 10.55 1.01 1.72
N TYR A 33 11.33 0.19 2.44
CA TYR A 33 11.83 0.55 3.76
C TYR A 33 13.07 1.40 3.62
N SER A 34 13.17 2.47 4.40
CA SER A 34 14.40 3.25 4.56
C SER A 34 14.65 3.48 6.03
N GLU A 35 15.92 3.41 6.41
CA GLU A 35 16.40 4.12 7.60
C GLU A 35 16.33 5.61 7.29
N ASN A 36 15.83 6.44 8.20
CA ASN A 36 15.79 7.87 7.96
C ASN A 36 17.23 8.43 8.01
N PHE A 37 17.64 9.29 7.07
CA PHE A 37 18.96 9.93 7.00
C PHE A 37 19.26 10.92 8.15
N GLY A 38 18.59 10.76 9.30
CA GLY A 38 18.67 11.63 10.47
C GLY A 38 17.77 11.22 11.65
N ALA A 39 17.08 10.07 11.59
CA ALA A 39 16.34 9.52 12.72
C ALA A 39 16.65 8.02 12.86
N PRO A 40 16.74 7.49 14.09
CA PRO A 40 17.03 6.07 14.32
C PRO A 40 15.88 5.14 13.92
N GLU A 41 14.72 5.69 13.57
CA GLU A 41 13.51 4.96 13.28
C GLU A 41 13.46 4.53 11.81
N LEU A 42 12.90 3.35 11.56
CA LEU A 42 12.70 2.77 10.23
C LEU A 42 11.27 3.01 9.75
N GLY A 43 11.10 3.20 8.44
CA GLY A 43 9.84 3.72 7.91
C GLY A 43 9.66 3.46 6.43
N PHE A 44 8.45 3.73 5.95
CA PHE A 44 8.13 3.68 4.54
C PHE A 44 8.64 4.93 3.85
N ALA A 45 9.54 4.73 2.89
CA ALA A 45 10.00 5.77 1.99
C ALA A 45 9.30 5.62 0.64
N LEU A 46 8.64 6.69 0.19
CA LEU A 46 8.15 6.85 -1.17
C LEU A 46 9.04 7.86 -1.89
N ARG A 47 9.67 7.43 -2.98
CA ARG A 47 10.49 8.28 -3.84
C ARG A 47 9.77 8.50 -5.16
N THR A 48 9.75 9.75 -5.62
CA THR A 48 9.34 10.11 -6.98
C THR A 48 10.57 10.52 -7.76
N ILE A 49 10.79 9.86 -8.89
CA ILE A 49 11.98 10.00 -9.70
C ILE A 49 11.55 10.46 -11.08
N ASP A 50 12.11 11.57 -11.54
CA ASP A 50 11.83 12.12 -12.86
C ASP A 50 12.44 11.22 -13.95
N LYS A 51 11.63 10.78 -14.92
CA LYS A 51 12.09 9.84 -15.96
C LYS A 51 13.13 10.43 -16.90
N LYS A 52 13.11 11.75 -17.11
CA LYS A 52 13.98 12.43 -18.07
C LYS A 52 15.38 12.64 -17.49
N THR A 53 15.45 12.96 -16.20
CA THR A 53 16.69 13.32 -15.49
C THR A 53 17.25 12.17 -14.65
N GLY A 54 16.39 11.24 -14.21
CA GLY A 54 16.73 10.19 -13.27
C GLY A 54 16.89 10.67 -11.84
N GLU A 55 16.58 11.94 -11.55
CA GLU A 55 16.76 12.53 -10.23
C GLU A 55 15.56 12.26 -9.31
N VAL A 56 15.83 12.05 -8.02
CA VAL A 56 14.80 12.00 -6.98
C VAL A 56 14.26 13.42 -6.78
N VAL A 57 13.11 13.70 -7.37
CA VAL A 57 12.46 15.01 -7.25
C VAL A 57 11.61 15.13 -5.98
N ARG A 58 11.18 13.99 -5.40
CA ARG A 58 10.46 13.97 -4.12
C ARG A 58 10.85 12.75 -3.29
N PHE A 59 10.91 12.96 -1.99
CA PHE A 59 11.11 11.94 -0.98
C PHE A 59 10.10 12.16 0.15
N LEU A 60 9.24 11.18 0.39
CA LEU A 60 8.32 11.16 1.51
C LEU A 60 8.66 9.99 2.42
N TYR A 61 8.58 10.24 3.72
CA TYR A 61 8.88 9.28 4.75
C TYR A 61 7.73 9.20 5.75
N HIS A 62 7.29 7.98 6.05
CA HIS A 62 6.29 7.70 7.07
C HIS A 62 6.86 6.70 8.07
N THR A 63 7.06 7.15 9.31
CA THR A 63 7.48 6.27 10.41
C THR A 63 6.44 5.20 10.64
N ILE A 64 6.89 3.97 10.84
CA ILE A 64 6.05 2.86 11.27
C ILE A 64 6.62 2.26 12.55
N PRO A 65 5.81 1.55 13.35
CA PRO A 65 6.33 0.82 14.50
C PRO A 65 7.40 -0.19 14.09
N ASP A 66 8.52 -0.25 14.81
CA ASP A 66 9.67 -1.13 14.51
C ASP A 66 9.30 -2.62 14.33
N SER A 67 8.24 -3.07 15.01
CA SER A 67 7.74 -4.44 14.89
C SER A 67 7.28 -4.80 13.48
N TRP A 68 6.96 -3.82 12.63
CA TRP A 68 6.42 -4.02 11.29
C TRP A 68 7.48 -4.45 10.27
N MET A 69 8.75 -4.16 10.53
CA MET A 69 9.84 -4.29 9.56
C MET A 69 10.09 -5.72 9.07
N PHE A 70 9.87 -6.71 9.92
CA PHE A 70 10.15 -8.10 9.57
C PHE A 70 9.01 -8.76 8.79
N HIS A 71 7.83 -8.14 8.76
CA HIS A 71 6.60 -8.78 8.31
C HIS A 71 5.80 -7.97 7.30
N GLY A 72 6.11 -6.70 7.10
CA GLY A 72 5.42 -5.84 6.17
C GLY A 72 5.82 -6.12 4.71
N ARG A 73 4.86 -6.39 3.84
CA ARG A 73 5.08 -6.41 2.38
C ARG A 73 4.02 -5.56 1.71
N CYS A 74 4.44 -4.65 0.84
CA CYS A 74 3.54 -4.13 -0.18
C CYS A 74 3.09 -5.30 -1.04
N LYS A 75 1.84 -5.28 -1.47
CA LYS A 75 1.24 -6.39 -2.21
C LYS A 75 0.68 -5.92 -3.53
N LYS A 76 0.22 -4.68 -3.57
CA LYS A 76 -0.38 -4.09 -4.77
C LYS A 76 -0.25 -2.57 -4.73
N VAL A 77 -0.06 -2.02 -5.93
CA VAL A 77 -0.18 -0.59 -6.19
C VAL A 77 -1.31 -0.39 -7.20
N VAL A 78 -2.24 0.52 -6.91
CA VAL A 78 -3.38 0.83 -7.78
C VAL A 78 -3.38 2.32 -8.10
N HIS A 79 -3.36 2.66 -9.38
CA HIS A 79 -3.49 4.04 -9.85
C HIS A 79 -4.94 4.35 -10.16
N LEU A 80 -5.50 5.38 -9.54
CA LEU A 80 -6.83 5.91 -9.87
C LEU A 80 -6.73 7.44 -10.06
N GLY A 81 -6.76 7.90 -11.32
CA GLY A 81 -6.64 9.31 -11.64
C GLY A 81 -5.37 9.96 -11.08
N THR A 82 -5.52 10.99 -10.25
CA THR A 82 -4.41 11.69 -9.59
C THR A 82 -3.88 10.96 -8.35
N LYS A 83 -4.51 9.86 -7.93
CA LYS A 83 -4.14 9.13 -6.72
C LYS A 83 -3.47 7.81 -7.04
N MET A 84 -2.56 7.40 -6.17
CA MET A 84 -2.02 6.05 -6.10
C MET A 84 -2.29 5.47 -4.73
N TYR A 85 -2.70 4.20 -4.70
CA TYR A 85 -2.93 3.47 -3.46
C TYR A 85 -1.90 2.38 -3.32
N PHE A 86 -1.17 2.39 -2.20
CA PHE A 86 -0.22 1.35 -1.84
C PHE A 86 -0.82 0.49 -0.74
N VAL A 87 -0.92 -0.81 -0.98
CA VAL A 87 -1.54 -1.73 -0.02
C VAL A 87 -0.50 -2.65 0.58
N TYR A 88 -0.34 -2.51 1.90
CA TYR A 88 0.63 -3.21 2.72
C TYR A 88 -0.07 -4.19 3.65
N LYS A 89 0.45 -5.41 3.77
CA LYS A 89 0.11 -6.31 4.86
C LYS A 89 1.27 -6.31 5.84
N VAL A 90 0.99 -6.03 7.11
CA VAL A 90 1.92 -6.15 8.23
C VAL A 90 1.25 -6.99 9.31
N PHE A 91 1.84 -8.14 9.64
CA PHE A 91 1.18 -9.16 10.47
C PHE A 91 -0.24 -9.43 9.95
N ASP A 92 -1.26 -9.23 10.78
CA ASP A 92 -2.67 -9.43 10.47
C ASP A 92 -3.41 -8.15 10.12
N THR A 93 -2.68 -7.04 9.97
CA THR A 93 -3.24 -5.74 9.59
C THR A 93 -2.92 -5.40 8.15
N ILE A 94 -3.91 -4.87 7.43
CA ILE A 94 -3.72 -4.35 6.08
C ILE A 94 -3.83 -2.82 6.13
N TYR A 95 -2.80 -2.14 5.65
CA TYR A 95 -2.74 -0.69 5.52
C TYR A 95 -2.95 -0.28 4.07
N ILE A 96 -3.84 0.67 3.84
CA ILE A 96 -4.04 1.30 2.54
C ILE A 96 -3.51 2.72 2.65
N TYR A 97 -2.35 2.95 2.06
CA TYR A 97 -1.79 4.28 1.93
C TYR A 97 -2.31 4.93 0.65
N GLU A 98 -2.66 6.20 0.75
CA GLU A 98 -3.00 7.05 -0.38
C GLU A 98 -1.85 8.03 -0.62
N TYR A 99 -1.40 8.09 -1.87
CA TYR A 99 -0.52 9.13 -2.36
C TYR A 99 -1.24 9.97 -3.40
N ASP A 100 -1.40 11.26 -3.12
CA ASP A 100 -1.95 12.22 -4.06
C ASP A 100 -0.81 12.85 -4.88
N LYS A 101 -0.79 12.57 -6.18
CA LYS A 101 0.23 13.08 -7.12
C LYS A 101 0.13 14.59 -7.34
N ALA A 102 -1.04 15.20 -7.10
CA ALA A 102 -1.22 16.64 -7.27
C ALA A 102 -0.70 17.44 -6.07
N THR A 103 -0.92 16.92 -4.86
CA THR A 103 -0.49 17.59 -3.61
C THR A 103 0.81 17.05 -3.04
N TYR A 104 1.33 15.94 -3.60
CA TYR A 104 2.52 15.22 -3.12
C TYR A 104 2.41 14.81 -1.65
N LYS A 105 1.22 14.39 -1.22
CA LYS A 105 0.96 13.95 0.15
C LYS A 105 0.75 12.45 0.21
N LEU A 106 1.40 11.83 1.19
CA LEU A 106 1.19 10.43 1.57
C LEU A 106 0.41 10.40 2.88
N SER A 107 -0.67 9.64 2.94
CA SER A 107 -1.49 9.47 4.13
C SER A 107 -1.98 8.03 4.24
N VAL A 108 -2.35 7.61 5.45
CA VAL A 108 -3.08 6.35 5.66
C VAL A 108 -4.56 6.64 5.39
N LEU A 109 -5.10 6.03 4.33
CA LEU A 109 -6.52 6.16 4.01
C LEU A 109 -7.37 5.25 4.90
N ASP A 110 -6.95 4.00 5.03
CA ASP A 110 -7.67 3.01 5.82
C ASP A 110 -6.71 2.03 6.45
N THR A 111 -7.14 1.48 7.58
CA THR A 111 -6.48 0.36 8.21
C THR A 111 -7.49 -0.73 8.48
N ILE A 112 -7.30 -1.87 7.85
CA ILE A 112 -8.05 -3.08 8.14
C ILE A 112 -7.30 -3.79 9.27
N VAL A 113 -7.53 -3.28 10.49
CA VAL A 113 -7.11 -3.91 11.75
C VAL A 113 -8.18 -4.93 12.12
N HIS A 114 -7.78 -6.09 12.62
CA HIS A 114 -8.69 -6.89 13.43
C HIS A 114 -8.08 -7.18 14.80
N ASN A 115 -8.79 -6.73 15.83
CA ASN A 115 -8.52 -7.00 17.24
C ASN A 115 -8.65 -8.51 17.51
N ASP A 116 -7.53 -9.22 17.54
CA ASP A 116 -7.38 -10.63 17.92
C ASP A 116 -7.97 -11.70 16.97
N ASN A 117 -8.65 -11.31 15.89
CA ASN A 117 -9.22 -12.26 14.93
C ASN A 117 -8.45 -12.28 13.60
N PRO A 118 -7.95 -13.45 13.14
CA PRO A 118 -7.15 -13.52 11.93
C PRO A 118 -7.98 -13.18 10.68
N VAL A 119 -7.41 -12.36 9.79
CA VAL A 119 -7.86 -12.22 8.40
C VAL A 119 -7.40 -13.45 7.63
N PHE A 120 -8.35 -14.25 7.15
CA PHE A 120 -8.04 -15.53 6.48
C PHE A 120 -7.68 -15.33 5.02
N THR A 121 -8.48 -14.52 4.33
CA THR A 121 -8.33 -14.27 2.90
C THR A 121 -8.59 -12.80 2.65
N TRP A 122 -7.91 -12.26 1.65
CA TRP A 122 -8.17 -10.92 1.17
C TRP A 122 -7.71 -10.82 -0.27
N ASP A 123 -8.37 -9.96 -1.04
CA ASP A 123 -8.06 -9.68 -2.42
C ASP A 123 -8.31 -8.20 -2.73
N ILE A 124 -7.52 -7.67 -3.65
CA ILE A 124 -7.59 -6.29 -4.09
C ILE A 124 -7.64 -6.28 -5.59
N GLN A 125 -8.70 -5.73 -6.14
CA GLN A 125 -8.94 -5.68 -7.58
C GLN A 125 -8.99 -4.23 -8.03
N HIS A 126 -8.42 -3.96 -9.20
CA HIS A 126 -8.62 -2.70 -9.90
C HIS A 126 -9.73 -2.94 -10.92
N ILE A 127 -10.88 -2.30 -10.74
CA ILE A 127 -12.06 -2.47 -11.60
C ILE A 127 -12.50 -1.09 -12.07
N ASN A 128 -12.39 -0.83 -13.37
CA ASN A 128 -12.64 0.47 -13.97
C ASN A 128 -11.80 1.55 -13.27
N ASN A 129 -12.43 2.58 -12.71
CA ASN A 129 -11.78 3.66 -11.98
C ASN A 129 -11.99 3.54 -10.46
N LYS A 130 -12.00 2.30 -9.97
CA LYS A 130 -12.18 1.95 -8.55
C LYS A 130 -11.25 0.84 -8.12
N MET A 131 -10.86 0.89 -6.86
CA MET A 131 -10.20 -0.21 -6.17
C MET A 131 -11.23 -0.94 -5.33
N LEU A 132 -11.44 -2.23 -5.59
CA LEU A 132 -12.29 -3.10 -4.79
C LEU A 132 -11.40 -3.87 -3.81
N VAL A 133 -11.75 -3.81 -2.53
CA VAL A 133 -11.07 -4.54 -1.45
C VAL A 133 -12.06 -5.53 -0.85
N THR A 134 -11.71 -6.81 -0.91
CA THR A 134 -12.48 -7.91 -0.33
C THR A 134 -11.63 -8.59 0.73
N TYR A 135 -12.22 -8.92 1.88
CA TYR A 135 -11.53 -9.68 2.92
C TYR A 135 -12.49 -10.49 3.78
N GLU A 136 -12.01 -11.62 4.27
CA GLU A 136 -12.71 -12.53 5.16
C GLU A 136 -12.02 -12.60 6.52
N TYR A 137 -12.80 -12.56 7.59
CA TYR A 137 -12.31 -12.57 8.97
C TYR A 137 -13.23 -13.40 9.88
N LEU A 138 -12.70 -13.84 11.03
CA LEU A 138 -13.50 -14.47 12.07
C LEU A 138 -14.17 -13.39 12.93
N ASP A 139 -15.48 -13.45 13.14
CA ASP A 139 -16.14 -12.58 14.13
C ASP A 139 -16.03 -13.16 15.56
N GLN A 140 -16.52 -12.42 16.55
CA GLN A 140 -16.46 -12.82 17.96
C GLN A 140 -17.27 -14.08 18.30
N ASN A 141 -18.09 -14.58 17.36
CA ASN A 141 -18.92 -15.78 17.52
C ASN A 141 -18.39 -16.93 16.65
N ASP A 142 -17.10 -16.95 16.34
CA ASP A 142 -16.44 -17.94 15.49
C ASP A 142 -17.07 -18.10 14.09
N SER A 143 -17.76 -17.05 13.60
CA SER A 143 -18.38 -17.06 12.28
C SER A 143 -17.53 -16.28 11.28
N ILE A 144 -17.33 -16.87 10.09
CA ILE A 144 -16.60 -16.20 9.00
C ILE A 144 -17.49 -15.11 8.41
N GLN A 145 -16.98 -13.89 8.38
CA GLN A 145 -17.61 -12.73 7.76
C GLN A 145 -16.78 -12.24 6.58
N ALA A 146 -17.44 -11.82 5.50
CA ALA A 146 -16.78 -11.34 4.28
C ALA A 146 -17.15 -9.88 4.01
N LYS A 147 -16.22 -8.94 4.19
CA LYS A 147 -16.44 -7.52 3.91
C LYS A 147 -15.92 -7.14 2.53
N ILE A 148 -16.66 -6.25 1.89
CA ILE A 148 -16.27 -5.65 0.62
C ILE A 148 -16.45 -4.14 0.73
N PHE A 149 -15.47 -3.39 0.28
CA PHE A 149 -15.62 -1.96 0.05
C PHE A 149 -14.89 -1.53 -1.23
N GLU A 150 -15.39 -0.46 -1.83
CA GLU A 150 -14.76 0.18 -2.97
C GLU A 150 -14.16 1.53 -2.55
N ILE A 151 -13.03 1.88 -3.17
CA ILE A 151 -12.41 3.21 -3.12
C ILE A 151 -12.42 3.79 -4.53
N ASP A 152 -12.90 5.01 -4.69
CA ASP A 152 -12.90 5.72 -5.99
C ASP A 152 -11.63 6.57 -6.20
N GLN A 153 -11.53 7.20 -7.38
CA GLN A 153 -10.42 8.10 -7.72
C GLN A 153 -10.29 9.34 -6.82
N PHE A 154 -11.31 9.65 -6.02
CA PHE A 154 -11.30 10.78 -5.08
C PHE A 154 -10.96 10.33 -3.65
N GLY A 155 -10.74 9.04 -3.42
CA GLY A 155 -10.47 8.47 -2.10
C GLY A 155 -11.74 8.22 -1.28
N ASN A 156 -12.92 8.36 -1.88
CA ASN A 156 -14.17 8.06 -1.17
C ASN A 156 -14.31 6.56 -1.00
N LYS A 157 -14.50 6.14 0.26
CA LYS A 157 -14.76 4.75 0.62
C LYS A 157 -16.26 4.46 0.69
N LYS A 158 -16.71 3.43 -0.01
CA LYS A 158 -18.09 2.94 0.06
C LYS A 158 -18.13 1.46 0.39
N HIS A 159 -18.76 1.10 1.51
CA HIS A 159 -19.00 -0.28 1.88
C HIS A 159 -20.11 -0.89 1.02
N LEU A 160 -19.85 -2.09 0.49
CA LEU A 160 -20.83 -2.88 -0.25
C LEU A 160 -21.45 -3.90 0.71
N ILE A 161 -22.76 -4.15 0.57
CA ILE A 161 -23.55 -4.96 1.52
C ILE A 161 -22.99 -6.39 1.62
N LEU A 162 -22.78 -6.84 2.86
CA LEU A 162 -22.37 -8.20 3.23
C LEU A 162 -23.48 -9.22 2.95
N LYS A 163 -23.15 -10.32 2.25
CA LYS A 163 -23.89 -11.59 2.40
C LYS A 163 -23.22 -12.39 3.54
N GLN A 164 -23.89 -12.49 4.69
CA GLN A 164 -23.46 -13.39 5.76
C GLN A 164 -23.65 -14.85 5.33
N ARG A 165 -22.64 -15.71 5.52
CA ARG A 165 -22.78 -17.16 5.42
C ARG A 165 -22.43 -17.77 6.77
N ARG A 166 -23.41 -18.28 7.50
CA ARG A 166 -23.14 -19.12 8.68
C ARG A 166 -22.54 -20.44 8.20
N ARG A 167 -21.41 -20.87 8.79
CA ARG A 167 -20.98 -22.27 8.70
C ARG A 167 -22.00 -23.10 9.47
N GLN A 168 -22.78 -23.94 8.78
CA GLN A 168 -23.41 -25.09 9.41
C GLN A 168 -22.33 -26.16 9.52
N PHE A 169 -21.84 -26.41 10.73
CA PHE A 169 -21.12 -27.65 11.00
C PHE A 169 -22.16 -28.77 11.03
N ASN A 170 -22.13 -29.64 10.02
CA ASN A 170 -22.76 -30.96 10.06
C ASN A 170 -21.75 -31.96 10.59
#